data_AF-A0A2C6BJH1-F1
#
_entry.id   AF-A0A2C6BJH1-F1
#
_cell.length_a   1.000
_cell.length_b   1.000
_cell.length_c   1.000
_cell.angle_alpha   90.00
_cell.angle_beta   90.00
_cell.angle_gamma   90.00
#
_symmetry.space_group_name_H-M   'P 1'
#
loop_
_entity.id
_entity.type
_entity.pdbx_description
1 polymer ?
#
loop_
_entity_poly.entity_id
_entity_poly.type
_entity_poly.pdbx_seq_one_letter_code
_entity_poly.pdbx_strand_id
1 'polypeptide(L)'
;MKLKGFKEFGKILDEIKTKAPQATERFLMLQAEELKTDVKDLTPVDTGTLKGSWHRENGKRLTGKKFSQIVFNMTDYAAHVEYGHRAGRSKTKFVRGRFMLRTAVAMRQIKFYKDLKNFYGRLLKRK
;
A
#
# COMPACT_ATOMS: atom_id res chain seq x y z
N MET A 1 -44.13 -2.46 25.79
CA MET A 1 -43.84 -2.08 24.38
C MET A 1 -42.40 -2.48 24.05
N LYS A 2 -42.19 -3.60 23.31
CA LYS A 2 -40.85 -3.99 22.86
C LYS A 2 -40.50 -3.12 21.65
N LEU A 3 -39.53 -2.23 21.81
CA LEU A 3 -39.05 -1.34 20.77
C LEU A 3 -38.34 -2.15 19.65
N LYS A 4 -39.10 -2.74 18.72
CA LYS A 4 -38.59 -3.57 17.60
C LYS A 4 -37.48 -2.85 16.82
N GLY A 5 -37.61 -1.55 16.61
CA GLY A 5 -36.63 -0.74 15.87
C GLY A 5 -35.24 -0.66 16.50
N PHE A 6 -35.11 -0.74 17.83
CA PHE A 6 -33.79 -0.70 18.49
C PHE A 6 -33.01 -2.02 18.33
N LYS A 7 -33.72 -3.16 18.24
CA LYS A 7 -33.08 -4.46 17.97
C LYS A 7 -32.57 -4.53 16.53
N GLU A 8 -33.34 -4.01 15.58
CA GLU A 8 -32.94 -3.90 14.17
C GLU A 8 -31.79 -2.90 14.00
N PHE A 9 -31.85 -1.75 14.67
CA PHE A 9 -30.75 -0.80 14.73
C PHE A 9 -29.47 -1.40 15.32
N GLY A 10 -29.59 -2.19 16.40
CA GLY A 10 -28.46 -2.91 16.99
C GLY A 10 -27.78 -3.87 15.99
N LYS A 11 -28.57 -4.64 15.23
CA LYS A 11 -28.04 -5.51 14.16
C LYS A 11 -27.28 -4.71 13.10
N ILE A 12 -27.82 -3.57 12.68
CA ILE A 12 -27.14 -2.68 11.70
C ILE A 12 -25.81 -2.18 12.26
N LEU A 13 -25.76 -1.78 13.53
CA LEU A 13 -24.52 -1.34 14.17
C LEU A 13 -23.47 -2.44 14.26
N ASP A 14 -23.87 -3.67 14.59
CA ASP A 14 -22.96 -4.81 14.68
C ASP A 14 -22.45 -5.24 13.30
N GLU A 15 -23.28 -5.15 12.26
CA GLU A 15 -22.85 -5.32 10.88
C GLU A 15 -21.85 -4.24 10.45
N ILE A 16 -22.06 -2.98 10.82
CA ILE A 16 -21.10 -1.90 10.51
C ILE A 16 -19.76 -2.15 11.23
N LYS A 17 -19.80 -2.51 12.51
CA LYS A 17 -18.60 -2.81 13.32
C LYS A 17 -17.76 -3.93 12.73
N THR A 18 -18.37 -4.90 12.04
CA THR A 18 -17.69 -6.05 11.45
C THR A 18 -17.29 -5.81 10.00
N LYS A 19 -18.21 -5.33 9.15
CA LYS A 19 -17.99 -5.13 7.71
C LYS A 19 -17.07 -3.97 7.40
N ALA A 20 -17.13 -2.86 8.14
CA ALA A 20 -16.32 -1.68 7.84
C ALA A 20 -14.80 -1.95 8.01
N PRO A 21 -14.33 -2.60 9.09
CA PRO A 21 -12.92 -3.01 9.21
C PRO A 21 -12.46 -3.95 8.09
N GLN A 22 -13.24 -4.98 7.75
CA GLN A 22 -12.89 -5.93 6.68
C GLN A 22 -12.79 -5.23 5.31
N ALA A 23 -13.75 -4.35 5.02
CA ALA A 23 -13.73 -3.55 3.81
C ALA A 23 -12.51 -2.61 3.76
N THR A 24 -12.15 -2.01 4.89
CA THR A 24 -10.98 -1.12 5.03
C THR A 24 -9.68 -1.89 4.83
N GLU A 25 -9.54 -3.09 5.42
CA GLU A 25 -8.37 -3.95 5.24
C GLU A 25 -8.21 -4.36 3.78
N ARG A 26 -9.29 -4.80 3.13
CA ARG A 26 -9.28 -5.14 1.70
C ARG A 26 -8.93 -3.94 0.82
N PHE A 27 -9.46 -2.76 1.14
CA PHE A 27 -9.12 -1.52 0.42
C PHE A 27 -7.62 -1.23 0.48
N LEU A 28 -7.03 -1.22 1.68
CA LEU A 28 -5.60 -0.95 1.85
C LEU A 28 -4.73 -2.02 1.17
N MET A 29 -5.12 -3.29 1.24
CA MET A 29 -4.43 -4.38 0.56
C MET A 29 -4.38 -4.16 -0.96
N LEU A 30 -5.49 -3.71 -1.57
CA LEU A 30 -5.54 -3.41 -3.00
C LEU A 30 -4.65 -2.21 -3.35
N GLN A 31 -4.71 -1.13 -2.56
CA GLN A 31 -3.86 0.04 -2.77
C GLN A 31 -2.37 -0.30 -2.69
N ALA A 32 -1.99 -1.22 -1.80
CA ALA A 32 -0.61 -1.69 -1.69
C ALA A 32 -0.17 -2.58 -2.87
N GLU A 33 -1.07 -3.36 -3.48
CA GLU A 33 -0.77 -4.09 -4.73
C GLU A 33 -0.58 -3.16 -5.91
N GLU A 34 -1.42 -2.15 -6.00
CA GLU A 34 -1.31 -1.17 -7.06
C GLU A 34 -0.01 -0.38 -6.92
N LEU A 35 0.39 -0.01 -5.69
CA LEU A 35 1.71 0.57 -5.43
C LEU A 35 2.86 -0.38 -5.80
N LYS A 36 2.73 -1.67 -5.45
CA LYS A 36 3.70 -2.71 -5.84
C LYS A 36 3.81 -2.84 -7.36
N THR A 37 2.72 -2.66 -8.08
CA THR A 37 2.70 -2.69 -9.55
C THR A 37 3.40 -1.46 -10.12
N ASP A 38 3.04 -0.26 -9.65
CA ASP A 38 3.70 0.99 -10.07
C ASP A 38 5.21 0.96 -9.87
N VAL A 39 5.67 0.50 -8.70
CA VAL A 39 7.11 0.45 -8.42
C VAL A 39 7.80 -0.57 -9.31
N LYS A 40 7.15 -1.70 -9.64
CA LYS A 40 7.69 -2.69 -10.60
C LYS A 40 7.82 -2.11 -12.00
N ASP A 41 6.91 -1.25 -12.43
CA ASP A 41 6.98 -0.60 -13.75
C ASP A 41 8.08 0.46 -13.81
N LEU A 42 8.35 1.14 -12.70
CA LEU A 42 9.43 2.12 -12.57
C LEU A 42 10.80 1.50 -12.29
N THR A 43 10.85 0.21 -11.95
CA THR A 43 12.10 -0.48 -11.60
C THR A 43 12.91 -0.75 -12.88
N PRO A 44 14.17 -0.30 -12.96
CA PRO A 44 15.03 -0.62 -14.10
C PRO A 44 15.26 -2.13 -14.18
N VAL A 45 15.35 -2.63 -15.42
CA VAL A 45 15.54 -4.06 -15.68
C VAL A 45 16.94 -4.28 -16.24
N ASP A 46 17.70 -5.10 -15.53
CA ASP A 46 18.93 -5.72 -16.01
C ASP A 46 18.68 -7.25 -16.14
N THR A 47 18.82 -8.00 -15.05
CA THR A 47 18.44 -9.43 -14.98
C THR A 47 16.97 -9.68 -14.63
N GLY A 48 16.27 -8.64 -14.16
CA GLY A 48 14.89 -8.74 -13.66
C GLY A 48 14.76 -9.04 -12.16
N THR A 49 15.84 -9.41 -11.45
CA THR A 49 15.80 -9.75 -10.01
C THR A 49 15.21 -8.61 -9.18
N LEU A 50 15.73 -7.38 -9.32
CA LEU A 50 15.24 -6.22 -8.58
C LEU A 50 13.73 -5.99 -8.76
N LYS A 51 13.24 -6.11 -10.00
CA LYS A 51 11.82 -5.96 -10.33
C LYS A 51 10.98 -7.11 -9.75
N GLY A 52 11.50 -8.33 -9.78
CA GLY A 52 10.85 -9.52 -9.21
C GLY A 52 10.71 -9.46 -7.69
N SER A 53 11.70 -8.87 -7.01
CA SER A 53 11.83 -8.85 -5.54
C SER A 53 11.02 -7.76 -4.83
N TRP A 54 10.06 -7.11 -5.49
CA TRP A 54 9.08 -6.26 -4.81
C TRP A 54 7.94 -7.09 -4.22
N HIS A 55 7.72 -6.96 -2.92
CA HIS A 55 6.75 -7.71 -2.14
C HIS A 55 5.82 -6.78 -1.36
N ARG A 56 4.70 -7.34 -0.89
CA ARG A 56 3.70 -6.68 -0.06
C ARG A 56 3.30 -7.58 1.09
N GLU A 57 3.23 -7.04 2.30
CA GLU A 57 2.73 -7.75 3.49
C GLU A 57 1.81 -6.89 4.36
N ASN A 58 1.02 -7.55 5.22
CA ASN A 58 0.21 -6.85 6.22
C ASN A 58 1.14 -6.23 7.28
N GLY A 59 1.01 -4.91 7.48
CA GLY A 59 1.93 -4.15 8.31
C GLY A 59 1.69 -4.29 9.80
N LYS A 60 0.63 -4.98 10.25
CA LYS A 60 0.28 -5.08 11.68
C LYS A 60 1.43 -5.59 12.54
N ARG A 61 2.17 -6.60 12.05
CA ARG A 61 3.30 -7.21 12.78
C ARG A 61 4.45 -6.22 13.01
N LEU A 62 4.76 -5.38 12.02
CA LEU A 62 5.91 -4.47 12.04
C LEU A 62 5.56 -3.07 12.58
N THR A 63 4.33 -2.61 12.40
CA THR A 63 3.92 -1.24 12.76
C THR A 63 3.02 -1.16 13.98
N GLY A 64 2.47 -2.30 14.46
CA GLY A 64 1.43 -2.33 15.49
C GLY A 64 0.07 -1.77 15.05
N LYS A 65 -0.02 -1.16 13.86
CA LYS A 65 -1.24 -0.54 13.35
C LYS A 65 -2.15 -1.59 12.71
N LYS A 66 -3.43 -1.60 13.09
CA LYS A 66 -4.43 -2.53 12.55
C LYS A 66 -4.62 -2.39 11.03
N PHE A 67 -4.56 -1.15 10.53
CA PHE A 67 -4.79 -0.80 9.13
C PHE A 67 -3.49 -0.30 8.52
N SER A 68 -2.57 -1.21 8.23
CA SER A 68 -1.30 -0.89 7.58
C SER A 68 -0.90 -2.00 6.61
N GLN A 69 -0.20 -1.60 5.55
CA GLN A 69 0.40 -2.48 4.56
C GLN A 69 1.82 -1.99 4.32
N ILE A 70 2.72 -2.92 4.02
CA ILE A 70 4.13 -2.63 3.77
C ILE A 70 4.46 -3.13 2.37
N VAL A 71 5.09 -2.27 1.57
CA VAL A 71 5.68 -2.61 0.28
C VAL A 71 7.18 -2.47 0.42
N PHE A 72 7.94 -3.50 0.05
CA PHE A 72 9.38 -3.58 0.27
C PHE A 72 10.07 -4.37 -0.83
N ASN A 73 11.39 -4.21 -0.94
CA ASN A 73 12.23 -4.99 -1.83
C ASN A 73 13.20 -5.85 -1.01
N MET A 74 13.36 -7.12 -1.38
CA MET A 74 14.23 -8.07 -0.66
C MET A 74 15.70 -8.05 -1.11
N THR A 75 16.04 -7.35 -2.18
CA THR A 75 17.45 -7.23 -2.60
C THR A 75 18.23 -6.28 -1.70
N ASP A 76 19.46 -6.66 -1.37
CA ASP A 76 20.41 -5.86 -0.59
C ASP A 76 20.79 -4.54 -1.28
N TYR A 77 20.83 -4.53 -2.61
CA TYR A 77 21.17 -3.36 -3.41
C TYR A 77 19.98 -2.46 -3.79
N ALA A 78 18.74 -2.78 -3.38
CA ALA A 78 17.56 -1.97 -3.72
C ALA A 78 17.72 -0.49 -3.31
N ALA A 79 18.24 -0.25 -2.10
CA ALA A 79 18.46 1.12 -1.61
C ALA A 79 19.49 1.88 -2.45
N HIS A 80 20.52 1.20 -2.96
CA HIS A 80 21.53 1.79 -3.84
C HIS A 80 20.97 2.20 -5.20
N VAL A 81 19.96 1.47 -5.71
CA VAL A 81 19.26 1.82 -6.94
C VAL A 81 18.21 2.91 -6.68
N GLU A 82 17.51 2.85 -5.55
CA GLU A 82 16.51 3.85 -5.16
C GLU A 82 17.12 5.23 -4.97
N TYR A 83 18.15 5.33 -4.12
CA TYR A 83 18.70 6.61 -3.66
C TYR A 83 20.04 6.97 -4.31
N GLY A 84 20.67 6.02 -5.00
CA GLY A 84 22.01 6.18 -5.55
C GLY A 84 23.08 5.67 -4.59
N HIS A 85 24.31 5.56 -5.10
CA HIS A 85 25.44 5.05 -4.33
C HIS A 85 26.78 5.50 -4.93
N ARG A 86 27.84 5.43 -4.13
CA ARG A 86 29.22 5.60 -4.62
C ARG A 86 29.70 4.30 -5.26
N ALA A 87 30.29 4.41 -6.45
CA ALA A 87 30.74 3.28 -7.25
C ALA A 87 32.25 3.38 -7.56
N GLY A 88 32.82 2.24 -7.95
CA GLY A 88 34.25 2.09 -8.27
C GLY A 88 35.13 1.88 -7.05
N ARG A 89 36.34 1.34 -7.28
CA ARG A 89 37.29 0.95 -6.23
C ARG A 89 37.69 2.10 -5.29
N SER A 90 37.76 3.32 -5.84
CA SER A 90 38.07 4.55 -5.09
C SER A 90 36.84 5.26 -4.51
N LYS A 91 35.60 4.78 -4.76
CA LYS A 91 34.33 5.39 -4.32
C LYS A 91 34.14 6.87 -4.69
N THR A 92 34.86 7.34 -5.71
CA THR A 92 34.83 8.74 -6.17
C THR A 92 33.66 9.02 -7.12
N LYS A 93 33.25 8.03 -7.91
CA LYS A 93 32.12 8.14 -8.84
C LYS A 93 30.80 7.98 -8.08
N PHE A 94 29.83 8.83 -8.34
CA PHE A 94 28.47 8.71 -7.79
C PHE A 94 27.48 8.30 -8.86
N VAL A 95 26.72 7.24 -8.59
CA VAL A 95 25.63 6.77 -9.44
C VAL A 95 24.33 7.32 -8.88
N ARG A 96 23.60 8.08 -9.69
CA ARG A 96 22.33 8.71 -9.31
C ARG A 96 21.24 7.65 -9.10
N GLY A 97 20.45 7.83 -8.04
CA GLY A 97 19.27 7.01 -7.76
C GLY A 97 18.17 7.14 -8.81
N ARG A 98 17.37 6.09 -8.94
CA ARG A 98 16.20 6.00 -9.84
C ARG A 98 14.90 6.40 -9.17
N PHE A 99 14.86 6.45 -7.83
CA PHE A 99 13.70 6.87 -7.04
C PHE A 99 12.41 6.11 -7.42
N MET A 100 12.49 4.78 -7.55
CA MET A 100 11.41 3.91 -8.03
C MET A 100 10.22 4.00 -7.08
N LEU A 101 10.41 3.67 -5.80
CA LEU A 101 9.35 3.63 -4.81
C LEU A 101 8.88 5.04 -4.47
N ARG A 102 9.81 5.99 -4.34
CA ARG A 102 9.46 7.40 -4.08
C ARG A 102 8.55 7.97 -5.16
N THR A 103 8.87 7.70 -6.43
CA THR A 103 8.05 8.15 -7.57
C THR A 103 6.71 7.42 -7.59
N ALA A 104 6.70 6.10 -7.37
CA ALA A 104 5.47 5.32 -7.28
C ALA A 104 4.51 5.86 -6.19
N VAL A 105 5.02 6.17 -5.00
CA VAL A 105 4.25 6.75 -3.90
C VAL A 105 3.67 8.10 -4.29
N ALA A 106 4.47 8.98 -4.90
CA ALA A 106 4.01 10.29 -5.35
C ALA A 106 2.87 10.18 -6.39
N MET A 107 3.02 9.28 -7.38
CA MET A 107 1.98 9.00 -8.36
C MET A 107 0.71 8.42 -7.72
N ARG A 108 0.88 7.53 -6.75
CA ARG A 108 -0.22 6.83 -6.07
C ARG A 108 -0.99 7.73 -5.11
N GLN A 109 -0.35 8.75 -4.51
CA GLN A 109 -0.99 9.64 -3.54
C GLN A 109 -2.29 10.28 -4.08
N ILE A 110 -2.27 10.79 -5.31
CA ILE A 110 -3.45 11.41 -5.94
C ILE A 110 -4.53 10.36 -6.21
N LYS A 111 -4.16 9.21 -6.76
CA LYS A 111 -5.07 8.09 -7.06
C LYS A 111 -5.70 7.53 -5.78
N PHE A 112 -4.92 7.41 -4.72
CA PHE A 112 -5.35 6.90 -3.42
C PHE A 112 -6.51 7.71 -2.86
N TYR A 113 -6.43 9.05 -2.85
CA TYR A 113 -7.53 9.87 -2.35
C TYR A 113 -8.80 9.76 -3.21
N LYS A 114 -8.65 9.61 -4.53
CA LYS A 114 -9.78 9.36 -5.44
C LYS A 114 -10.43 8.01 -5.12
N ASP A 115 -9.63 6.95 -4.97
CA ASP A 115 -10.11 5.61 -4.68
C ASP A 115 -10.73 5.51 -3.28
N LEU A 116 -10.15 6.23 -2.31
CA LEU A 116 -10.68 6.36 -0.96
C LEU A 116 -12.06 7.03 -0.95
N LYS A 117 -12.23 8.13 -1.71
CA LYS A 117 -13.54 8.79 -1.88
C LYS A 117 -14.57 7.84 -2.49
N ASN A 118 -14.19 7.10 -3.52
CA ASN A 118 -15.05 6.10 -4.17
C ASN A 118 -15.37 4.92 -3.24
N PHE A 119 -14.42 4.51 -2.41
CA PHE A 119 -14.60 3.47 -1.40
C PHE A 119 -15.62 3.89 -0.34
N TYR A 120 -15.46 5.06 0.28
CA TYR A 120 -16.42 5.57 1.26
C TYR A 120 -17.79 5.81 0.65
N GLY A 121 -17.87 6.35 -0.57
CA GLY A 121 -19.13 6.53 -1.27
C GLY A 121 -19.89 5.21 -1.46
N ARG A 122 -19.20 4.12 -1.82
CA ARG A 122 -19.81 2.78 -1.94
C ARG A 122 -20.16 2.18 -0.58
N LEU A 123 -19.34 2.43 0.44
CA LEU A 123 -19.58 1.94 1.80
C LEU A 123 -20.84 2.56 2.41
N LEU A 124 -21.07 3.86 2.19
CA LEU A 124 -22.22 4.60 2.72
C LEU A 124 -23.51 4.40 1.90
N LYS A 125 -23.39 4.17 0.58
CA LYS A 125 -24.54 3.91 -0.32
C LYS A 125 -25.05 2.48 -0.28
N ARG A 126 -24.38 1.55 0.42
CA ARG A 126 -24.95 0.24 0.76
C ARG A 126 -25.97 0.42 1.89
N LYS A 127 -27.08 1.06 1.58
CA LYS A 127 -28.33 1.06 2.34
C LYS A 127 -29.47 0.87 1.37
#